data_AF-J9AM87-F1
#
_entry.id   AF-J9AM87-F1
#
_cell.length_a   1.000
_cell.length_b   1.000
_cell.length_c   1.000
_cell.angle_alpha   90.00
_cell.angle_beta   90.00
_cell.angle_gamma   90.00
#
_symmetry.space_group_name_H-M   'P 1'
#
loop_
_entity.id
_entity.type
_entity.pdbx_description
1 polymer ?
#
loop_
_entity_poly.entity_id
_entity_poly.type
_entity_poly.pdbx_seq_one_letter_code
_entity_poly.pdbx_strand_id
1 'polypeptide(L)'
;MIKIVALGFYGSAAYLSDTWNRLDFFIVCAGCAEYLLQEYLGNINLTAIRTIRVLRPLRAVNRIPSMRILVNLLLDTLPMLGNVLLLCFFVFFIFGIVGVQLWAGLLRNRCVISLPKINADIDVADISLTRYYIPEDTSLEYICSQADSSGLHTCNNLPPYVHNGVK
;
A
#
# COMPACT_ATOMS: atom_id res chain seq x y z
N MET A 1 -32.35 -15.17 9.27
CA MET A 1 -33.81 -14.99 9.45
C MET A 1 -34.32 -15.72 10.69
N ILE A 2 -34.29 -17.06 10.77
CA ILE A 2 -34.78 -17.80 11.96
C ILE A 2 -34.10 -17.37 13.28
N LYS A 3 -32.78 -17.19 13.32
CA LYS A 3 -32.07 -16.73 14.53
C LYS A 3 -32.37 -15.27 14.93
N ILE A 4 -32.62 -14.41 13.95
CA ILE A 4 -32.88 -12.96 14.18
C ILE A 4 -34.30 -12.77 14.73
N VAL A 5 -35.25 -13.59 14.27
CA VAL A 5 -36.63 -13.61 14.76
C VAL A 5 -36.74 -14.35 16.11
N ALA A 6 -35.91 -15.38 16.34
CA ALA A 6 -35.94 -16.17 17.59
C ALA A 6 -35.29 -15.48 18.80
N LEU A 7 -34.40 -14.50 18.62
CA LEU A 7 -33.66 -13.85 19.71
C LEU A 7 -34.08 -12.39 20.02
N GLY A 8 -34.96 -11.80 19.21
CA GLY A 8 -35.44 -10.43 19.42
C GLY A 8 -34.37 -9.35 19.15
N PHE A 9 -34.80 -8.21 18.62
CA PHE A 9 -33.91 -7.10 18.25
C PHE A 9 -33.37 -6.33 19.48
N TYR A 10 -34.07 -6.39 20.63
CA TYR A 10 -33.70 -5.67 21.85
C TYR A 10 -34.21 -6.38 23.11
N GLY A 11 -33.30 -6.81 24.00
CA GLY A 11 -33.62 -7.45 25.28
C GLY A 11 -32.34 -7.81 26.04
N SER A 12 -32.38 -7.80 27.39
CA SER A 12 -31.21 -7.88 28.29
C SER A 12 -30.39 -9.19 28.22
N ALA A 13 -30.78 -10.15 27.39
CA ALA A 13 -29.99 -11.30 26.94
C ALA A 13 -29.56 -11.09 25.47
N ALA A 14 -28.98 -9.93 25.20
CA ALA A 14 -28.95 -9.32 23.87
C ALA A 14 -28.09 -10.10 22.86
N TYR A 15 -28.65 -10.29 21.65
CA TYR A 15 -27.96 -10.72 20.42
C TYR A 15 -26.63 -9.98 20.18
N LEU A 16 -26.47 -8.77 20.74
CA LEU A 16 -25.28 -7.91 20.64
C LEU A 16 -24.18 -8.18 21.67
N SER A 17 -24.35 -9.08 22.64
CA SER A 17 -23.27 -9.41 23.60
C SER A 17 -22.23 -10.39 23.03
N ASP A 18 -22.62 -11.21 22.06
CA ASP A 18 -21.73 -12.19 21.44
C ASP A 18 -21.12 -11.63 20.14
N THR A 19 -19.79 -11.52 20.10
CA THR A 19 -19.01 -11.02 18.95
C THR A 19 -19.32 -11.78 17.67
N TRP A 20 -19.57 -13.09 17.78
CA TRP A 20 -19.87 -13.95 16.62
C TRP A 20 -21.21 -13.64 15.97
N ASN A 21 -22.15 -13.18 16.78
CA ASN A 21 -23.51 -12.86 16.39
C ASN A 21 -23.60 -11.46 15.74
N ARG A 22 -22.77 -10.52 16.21
CA ARG A 22 -22.52 -9.23 15.53
C ARG A 22 -21.90 -9.42 14.14
N LEU A 23 -20.95 -10.35 14.02
CA LEU A 23 -20.32 -10.67 12.73
C LEU A 23 -21.32 -11.30 11.75
N ASP A 24 -22.20 -12.19 12.22
CA ASP A 24 -23.27 -12.76 11.39
C ASP A 24 -24.25 -11.70 10.89
N PHE A 25 -24.62 -10.73 11.76
CA PHE A 25 -25.47 -9.59 11.37
C PHE A 25 -24.82 -8.73 10.28
N PHE A 26 -23.54 -8.39 10.43
CA PHE A 26 -22.81 -7.61 9.44
C PHE A 26 -22.77 -8.30 8.06
N ILE A 27 -22.56 -9.62 8.02
CA ILE A 27 -22.55 -10.39 6.77
C ILE A 27 -23.94 -10.37 6.10
N VAL A 28 -25.01 -10.54 6.88
CA VAL A 28 -26.39 -10.48 6.36
C VAL A 28 -26.71 -9.09 5.81
N CYS A 29 -26.32 -8.03 6.53
CA CYS A 29 -26.48 -6.65 6.07
C CYS A 29 -25.68 -6.37 4.79
N ALA A 30 -24.43 -6.84 4.70
CA ALA A 30 -23.60 -6.68 3.50
C ALA A 30 -24.20 -7.41 2.28
N GLY A 31 -24.75 -8.61 2.47
CA GLY A 31 -25.46 -9.34 1.41
C GLY A 31 -26.78 -8.68 1.01
N CYS A 32 -27.50 -8.07 1.95
CA CYS A 32 -28.70 -7.29 1.67
C CYS A 32 -28.37 -6.01 0.89
N ALA A 33 -27.31 -5.30 1.30
CA ALA A 33 -26.81 -4.11 0.61
C ALA A 33 -26.35 -4.45 -0.81
N GLU A 34 -25.71 -5.59 -1.04
CA GLU A 34 -25.37 -6.06 -2.40
C GLU A 34 -26.61 -6.18 -3.28
N TYR A 35 -27.68 -6.79 -2.76
CA TYR A 35 -28.92 -7.00 -3.51
C TYR A 35 -29.62 -5.69 -3.84
N LEU A 36 -29.76 -4.80 -2.85
CA LEU A 36 -30.37 -3.48 -3.03
C LEU A 36 -29.56 -2.58 -3.96
N LEU A 37 -28.23 -2.60 -3.86
CA LEU A 37 -27.36 -1.81 -4.74
C LEU A 37 -27.40 -2.32 -6.18
N GLN A 38 -27.49 -3.63 -6.38
CA GLN A 38 -27.61 -4.20 -7.71
C GLN A 38 -28.96 -3.88 -8.37
N GLU A 39 -30.02 -3.72 -7.57
CA GLU A 39 -31.36 -3.31 -8.03
C GLU A 39 -31.45 -1.80 -8.34
N TYR A 40 -30.89 -0.93 -7.48
CA TYR A 40 -31.00 0.52 -7.61
C TYR A 40 -30.00 1.17 -8.58
N LEU A 41 -28.76 0.65 -8.67
CA LEU A 41 -27.65 1.32 -9.38
C LEU A 41 -27.23 0.61 -10.67
N GLY A 42 -28.19 -0.06 -11.35
CA GLY A 42 -28.03 -0.75 -12.64
C GLY A 42 -26.66 -0.65 -13.33
N ASN A 43 -25.89 -1.75 -13.31
CA ASN A 43 -24.72 -2.00 -14.17
C ASN A 43 -23.60 -0.93 -14.23
N ILE A 44 -23.38 -0.13 -13.18
CA ILE A 44 -22.07 0.52 -13.04
C ILE A 44 -21.00 -0.51 -12.64
N ASN A 45 -19.77 -0.32 -13.14
CA ASN A 45 -18.63 -1.24 -12.95
C ASN A 45 -18.19 -1.32 -11.47
N LEU A 46 -18.81 -2.22 -10.70
CA LEU A 46 -18.66 -2.26 -9.25
C LEU A 46 -17.62 -3.30 -8.81
N THR A 47 -16.34 -2.96 -8.97
CA THR A 47 -15.23 -3.72 -8.35
C THR A 47 -15.42 -3.86 -6.83
N ALA A 48 -16.02 -2.85 -6.18
CA ALA A 48 -16.38 -2.87 -4.77
C ALA A 48 -17.51 -3.85 -4.40
N ILE A 49 -18.45 -4.13 -5.32
CA ILE A 49 -19.49 -5.15 -5.06
C ILE A 49 -18.89 -6.57 -5.11
N ARG A 50 -17.85 -6.78 -5.92
CA ARG A 50 -17.15 -8.06 -5.98
C ARG A 50 -16.42 -8.39 -4.67
N THR A 51 -15.89 -7.39 -3.96
CA THR A 51 -15.21 -7.61 -2.67
C THR A 51 -16.18 -8.03 -1.56
N ILE A 52 -17.43 -7.56 -1.59
CA ILE A 52 -18.48 -7.99 -0.63
C ILE A 52 -18.74 -9.50 -0.71
N ARG A 53 -18.66 -10.10 -1.90
CA ARG A 53 -18.80 -11.56 -2.08
C ARG A 53 -17.69 -12.37 -1.41
N VAL A 54 -16.49 -11.79 -1.25
CA VAL A 54 -15.35 -12.40 -0.55
C VAL A 54 -15.61 -12.54 0.96
N LEU A 55 -16.60 -11.82 1.51
CA LEU A 55 -17.02 -11.98 2.90
C LEU A 55 -17.96 -13.18 3.11
N ARG A 56 -18.59 -13.73 2.05
CA ARG A 56 -19.52 -14.87 2.18
C ARG A 56 -18.87 -16.14 2.76
N PRO A 57 -17.62 -16.51 2.41
CA PRO A 57 -16.88 -17.59 3.07
C PRO A 57 -16.73 -17.43 4.59
N LEU A 58 -16.66 -16.19 5.11
CA LEU A 58 -16.62 -15.98 6.58
C LEU A 58 -17.89 -16.48 7.28
N ARG A 59 -19.03 -16.59 6.57
CA ARG A 59 -20.24 -17.22 7.12
C ARG A 59 -20.04 -18.71 7.42
N ALA A 60 -19.14 -19.39 6.69
CA ALA A 60 -18.83 -20.81 6.92
C ALA A 60 -18.11 -21.00 8.26
N VAL A 61 -17.23 -20.07 8.64
CA VAL A 61 -16.58 -20.02 9.97
C VAL A 61 -17.64 -19.93 11.08
N ASN A 62 -18.71 -19.18 10.85
CA ASN A 62 -19.84 -19.07 11.77
C ASN A 62 -20.74 -20.31 11.83
N ARG A 63 -20.67 -21.22 10.85
CA ARG A 63 -21.41 -22.48 10.88
C ARG A 63 -20.67 -23.61 11.59
N ILE A 64 -19.34 -23.57 11.61
CA ILE A 64 -18.50 -24.65 12.13
C ILE A 64 -17.92 -24.23 13.49
N PRO A 65 -18.37 -24.83 14.61
CA PRO A 65 -17.91 -24.45 15.94
C PRO A 65 -16.39 -24.64 16.12
N SER A 66 -15.79 -25.63 15.48
CA SER A 66 -14.34 -25.88 15.52
C SER A 66 -13.51 -24.73 14.95
N MET A 67 -14.00 -24.02 13.92
CA MET A 67 -13.28 -22.89 13.33
C MET A 67 -13.33 -21.65 14.23
N ARG A 68 -14.41 -21.47 15.00
CA ARG A 68 -14.53 -20.38 15.97
C ARG A 68 -13.53 -20.50 17.11
N ILE A 69 -13.27 -21.72 17.58
CA ILE A 69 -12.29 -21.98 18.64
C ILE A 69 -10.90 -21.50 18.20
N LEU A 70 -10.48 -21.85 16.98
CA LEU A 70 -9.18 -21.43 16.45
C LEU A 70 -9.05 -19.90 16.38
N VAL A 71 -10.08 -19.20 15.89
CA VAL A 71 -10.06 -17.74 15.79
C VAL A 71 -10.07 -17.09 17.17
N ASN A 72 -10.87 -17.58 18.13
CA ASN A 72 -10.86 -17.06 19.49
C ASN A 72 -9.48 -17.23 20.14
N LEU A 73 -8.84 -18.40 20.01
CA LEU A 73 -7.48 -18.62 20.51
C LEU A 73 -6.47 -17.65 19.88
N LEU A 74 -6.59 -17.37 18.58
CA LEU A 74 -5.76 -16.39 17.90
C LEU A 74 -6.01 -15.00 18.50
N LEU A 75 -7.27 -14.58 18.61
CA LEU A 75 -7.65 -13.29 19.20
C LEU A 75 -7.21 -13.16 20.67
N ASP A 76 -7.18 -14.24 21.44
CA ASP A 76 -6.71 -14.26 22.83
C ASP A 76 -5.19 -14.07 22.94
N THR A 77 -4.43 -14.47 21.90
CA THR A 77 -2.98 -14.24 21.84
C THR A 77 -2.59 -12.89 21.24
N LEU A 78 -3.47 -12.24 20.47
CA LEU A 78 -3.26 -10.88 19.94
C LEU A 78 -2.90 -9.82 20.99
N PRO A 79 -3.52 -9.74 22.19
CA PRO A 79 -3.14 -8.73 23.18
C PRO A 79 -1.67 -8.88 23.64
N MET A 80 -1.16 -10.11 23.74
CA MET A 80 0.24 -10.35 24.08
C MET A 80 1.18 -9.95 22.94
N LEU A 81 0.79 -10.18 21.69
CA LEU A 81 1.48 -9.68 20.49
C LEU A 81 1.40 -8.16 20.35
N GLY A 82 0.32 -7.54 20.82
CA GLY A 82 0.07 -6.10 20.76
C GLY A 82 1.17 -5.28 21.44
N ASN A 83 1.69 -5.77 22.56
CA ASN A 83 2.81 -5.12 23.26
C ASN A 83 4.08 -5.07 22.40
N VAL A 84 4.39 -6.16 21.68
CA VAL A 84 5.55 -6.24 20.78
C VAL A 84 5.33 -5.37 19.54
N LEU A 85 4.11 -5.39 18.97
CA LEU A 85 3.73 -4.54 17.85
C LEU A 85 3.83 -3.05 18.20
N LEU A 86 3.43 -2.67 19.41
CA LEU A 86 3.55 -1.30 19.89
C LEU A 86 5.01 -0.86 19.97
N LEU A 87 5.90 -1.70 20.55
CA LEU A 87 7.34 -1.42 20.56
C LEU A 87 7.88 -1.29 19.13
N CYS A 88 7.53 -2.23 18.26
CA CYS A 88 7.93 -2.22 16.85
C CYS A 88 7.46 -0.96 16.12
N PHE A 89 6.23 -0.52 16.38
CA PHE A 89 5.68 0.72 15.85
C PHE A 89 6.48 1.95 16.29
N PHE A 90 6.84 2.05 17.59
CA PHE A 90 7.69 3.14 18.07
C PHE A 90 9.06 3.15 17.39
N VAL A 91 9.67 1.99 17.22
CA VAL A 91 10.96 1.84 16.54
C VAL A 91 10.86 2.30 15.09
N PHE A 92 9.88 1.80 14.33
CA PHE A 92 9.64 2.23 12.95
C PHE A 92 9.27 3.70 12.83
N PHE A 93 8.58 4.26 13.82
CA PHE A 93 8.25 5.68 13.83
C PHE A 93 9.51 6.55 13.99
N ILE A 94 10.37 6.25 14.97
CA ILE A 94 11.60 7.02 15.20
C ILE A 94 12.53 6.91 13.98
N PHE A 95 12.84 5.69 13.54
CA PHE A 95 13.71 5.49 12.37
C PHE A 95 13.08 6.00 11.07
N GLY A 96 11.76 5.95 10.93
CA GLY A 96 11.03 6.50 9.81
C GLY A 96 11.15 8.02 9.73
N ILE A 97 10.96 8.73 10.84
CA ILE A 97 11.10 10.20 10.89
C ILE A 97 12.55 10.61 10.61
N VAL A 98 13.52 9.97 11.28
CA VAL A 98 14.95 10.24 11.05
C VAL A 98 15.31 9.96 9.58
N GLY A 99 14.81 8.85 9.03
CA GLY A 99 15.10 8.48 7.65
C GLY A 99 14.51 9.44 6.62
N VAL A 100 13.27 9.88 6.81
CA VAL A 100 12.66 10.89 5.95
C VAL A 100 13.42 12.21 6.05
N GLN A 101 13.80 12.65 7.25
CA GLN A 101 14.54 13.90 7.41
C GLN A 101 15.92 13.88 6.77
N LEU A 102 16.63 12.76 6.82
CA LEU A 102 17.99 12.66 6.30
C LEU A 102 18.05 12.35 4.80
N TRP A 103 17.12 11.55 4.27
CA TRP A 103 17.14 11.09 2.88
C TRP A 103 16.02 11.65 1.99
N ALA A 104 15.18 12.56 2.49
CA ALA A 104 14.18 13.23 1.65
C ALA A 104 14.84 13.91 0.44
N GLY A 105 14.40 13.53 -0.76
CA GLY A 105 14.86 14.13 -2.01
C GLY A 105 16.24 13.69 -2.51
N LEU A 106 17.12 13.17 -1.63
CA LEU A 106 18.48 12.76 -2.02
C LEU A 106 18.50 11.66 -3.08
N LEU A 107 17.58 10.69 -3.02
CA LEU A 107 17.51 9.57 -3.96
C LEU A 107 17.07 9.98 -5.38
N ARG A 108 16.52 11.20 -5.54
CA ARG A 108 16.07 11.72 -6.84
C ARG A 108 17.16 12.53 -7.55
N ASN A 109 18.30 12.78 -6.91
CA ASN A 109 19.38 13.55 -7.51
C ASN A 109 19.99 12.80 -8.71
N ARG A 110 20.23 13.53 -9.81
CA ARG A 110 20.82 13.03 -11.06
C ARG A 110 21.80 14.07 -11.61
N CYS A 111 22.83 13.60 -12.30
CA CYS A 111 23.76 14.48 -13.02
C CYS A 111 23.09 14.97 -14.30
N VAL A 112 22.83 16.28 -14.39
CA VAL A 112 22.27 16.93 -15.57
C VAL A 112 23.37 17.66 -16.34
N ILE A 113 23.29 17.63 -17.66
CA ILE A 113 24.20 18.39 -18.51
C ILE A 113 23.56 19.76 -18.75
N SER A 114 24.23 20.84 -18.35
CA SER A 114 23.78 22.19 -18.67
C SER A 114 24.18 22.52 -20.10
N LEU A 115 23.24 22.49 -21.04
CA LEU A 115 23.48 22.99 -22.39
C LEU A 115 23.66 24.52 -22.32
N PRO A 116 24.71 25.08 -22.95
CA PRO A 116 24.82 26.52 -23.08
C PRO A 116 23.62 27.04 -23.86
N LYS A 117 23.00 28.13 -23.38
CA LYS A 117 22.00 28.88 -24.14
C LYS A 117 22.74 29.58 -25.29
N ILE A 118 22.94 28.87 -26.39
CA ILE A 118 23.38 29.49 -27.64
C ILE A 118 22.22 30.37 -28.11
N ASN A 119 22.53 31.59 -28.55
CA ASN A 119 21.59 32.62 -29.00
C ASN A 119 20.37 32.02 -29.69
N ALA A 120 19.19 32.50 -29.29
CA ALA A 120 17.83 31.96 -29.43
C ALA A 120 17.29 31.50 -30.81
N ASP A 121 18.12 30.99 -31.73
CA ASP A 121 17.74 30.63 -33.10
C ASP A 121 18.24 29.25 -33.57
N ILE A 122 18.82 28.42 -32.68
CA ILE A 122 19.08 27.01 -33.00
C ILE A 122 18.24 26.16 -32.05
N ASP A 123 17.08 25.73 -32.54
CA ASP A 123 16.30 24.67 -31.90
C ASP A 123 17.12 23.39 -31.93
N VAL A 124 17.85 23.11 -30.84
CA VAL A 124 18.53 21.82 -30.59
C VAL A 124 17.48 20.74 -30.24
N ALA A 125 16.33 20.76 -30.91
CA ALA A 125 15.23 19.81 -30.76
C ALA A 125 15.50 18.50 -31.50
N ASP A 126 16.46 18.48 -32.44
CA ASP A 126 16.78 17.29 -33.26
C ASP A 126 17.85 16.38 -32.64
N ILE A 127 18.43 16.74 -31.48
CA ILE A 127 19.31 15.82 -30.76
C ILE A 127 18.52 15.24 -29.59
N SER A 128 18.16 13.96 -29.68
CA SER A 128 17.57 13.16 -28.59
C SER A 128 18.59 12.90 -27.47
N LEU A 129 19.26 13.95 -26.98
CA LEU A 129 20.14 13.90 -25.83
C LEU A 129 19.28 13.88 -24.57
N THR A 130 19.40 12.80 -23.81
CA THR A 130 18.76 12.72 -22.51
C THR A 130 19.38 13.77 -21.59
N ARG A 131 18.53 14.57 -20.93
CA ARG A 131 18.94 15.73 -20.11
C ARG A 131 19.77 15.36 -18.88
N TYR A 132 19.84 14.08 -18.54
CA TYR A 132 20.57 13.52 -17.41
C TYR A 132 21.29 12.24 -17.82
N TYR A 133 22.37 11.90 -17.10
CA TYR A 133 23.13 10.69 -17.34
C TYR A 133 22.29 9.43 -17.06
N ILE A 134 22.27 8.51 -18.03
CA ILE A 134 21.63 7.19 -17.92
C ILE A 134 22.73 6.13 -18.03
N PRO A 135 22.88 5.24 -17.04
CA PRO A 135 23.83 4.15 -17.11
C PRO A 135 23.43 3.11 -18.17
N GLU A 136 24.41 2.35 -18.67
CA GLU A 136 24.19 1.27 -19.66
C GLU A 136 23.27 0.18 -19.09
N ASP A 137 23.48 -0.20 -17.82
CA ASP A 137 22.59 -1.08 -17.08
C ASP A 137 21.37 -0.31 -16.57
N THR A 138 20.27 -0.34 -17.31
CA THR A 138 18.98 0.26 -16.90
C THR A 138 18.37 -0.36 -15.63
N SER A 139 18.97 -1.43 -15.10
CA SER A 139 18.57 -2.04 -13.83
C SER A 139 19.02 -1.23 -12.61
N LEU A 140 19.98 -0.31 -12.78
CA LEU A 140 20.51 0.52 -11.70
C LEU A 140 20.41 2.00 -12.10
N GLU A 141 19.86 2.84 -11.23
CA GLU A 141 19.86 4.28 -11.45
C GLU A 141 21.11 4.92 -10.84
N TYR A 142 21.78 5.82 -11.57
CA TYR A 142 22.93 6.56 -11.03
C TYR A 142 22.46 7.78 -10.23
N ILE A 143 22.54 7.69 -8.89
CA ILE A 143 22.18 8.77 -7.97
C ILE A 143 23.44 9.52 -7.56
N CYS A 144 23.45 10.84 -7.71
CA CYS A 144 24.61 11.67 -7.34
C CYS A 144 24.36 12.48 -6.05
N SER A 145 25.42 12.71 -5.28
CA SER A 145 25.43 13.66 -4.17
C SER A 145 25.59 15.09 -4.66
N GLN A 146 25.06 16.05 -3.89
CA GLN A 146 25.30 17.47 -4.14
C GLN A 146 26.74 17.82 -3.76
N ALA A 147 27.27 18.91 -4.33
CA ALA A 147 28.65 19.36 -4.09
C ALA A 147 28.95 19.62 -2.61
N ASP A 148 27.94 20.05 -1.85
CA ASP A 148 28.06 20.36 -0.42
C ASP A 148 27.95 19.12 0.48
N SER A 149 27.64 17.94 -0.08
CA SER A 149 27.40 16.71 0.67
C SER A 149 28.48 15.66 0.39
N SER A 150 29.00 15.01 1.44
CA SER A 150 30.06 13.99 1.38
C SER A 150 29.59 12.62 0.87
N GLY A 151 28.73 12.59 -0.16
CA GLY A 151 28.27 11.35 -0.76
C GLY A 151 29.33 10.70 -1.67
N LEU A 152 29.20 9.38 -1.86
CA LEU A 152 30.17 8.56 -2.60
C LEU A 152 30.16 8.80 -4.11
N HIS A 153 28.97 9.02 -4.69
CA HIS A 153 28.77 9.20 -6.13
C HIS A 153 28.65 10.68 -6.46
N THR A 154 29.61 11.23 -7.21
CA THR A 154 29.62 12.64 -7.64
C THR A 154 29.61 12.75 -9.15
N CYS A 155 29.22 13.92 -9.68
CA CYS A 155 29.19 14.16 -11.12
C CYS A 155 30.56 14.47 -11.77
N ASN A 156 31.66 14.33 -11.02
CA ASN A 156 33.00 14.65 -11.54
C ASN A 156 33.70 13.45 -12.22
N ASN A 157 33.34 12.22 -11.84
CA ASN A 157 33.93 10.99 -12.37
C ASN A 157 32.82 10.02 -12.81
N LEU A 158 32.09 10.38 -13.87
CA LEU A 158 31.09 9.49 -14.44
C LEU A 158 31.77 8.31 -15.15
N PRO A 159 31.24 7.09 -15.01
CA PRO A 159 31.72 5.96 -15.81
C PRO A 159 31.44 6.22 -17.30
N PRO A 160 32.33 5.76 -18.20
CA PRO A 160 32.20 5.97 -19.63
C PRO A 160 30.87 5.39 -20.12
N TYR A 161 30.16 6.15 -20.95
CA TYR A 161 28.91 5.70 -21.57
C TYR A 161 29.25 4.81 -22.77
N VAL A 162 28.91 3.52 -22.68
CA VAL A 162 29.13 2.57 -23.76
C VAL A 162 27.90 2.55 -24.66
N HIS A 163 28.07 2.94 -25.92
CA HIS A 163 27.00 2.88 -26.91
C HIS A 163 27.26 1.70 -27.86
N ASN A 164 26.37 0.71 -27.89
CA ASN A 164 26.50 -0.49 -28.75
C ASN A 164 27.82 -1.26 -28.54
N GLY A 165 28.27 -1.43 -27.28
CA GLY A 165 29.48 -2.18 -26.96
C GLY A 165 30.81 -1.47 -27.27
N VAL A 166 30.77 -0.19 -27.65
CA VAL A 166 31.95 0.66 -27.85
C VAL A 166 32.00 1.70 -26.73
N LYS A 167 33.13 1.72 -26.01
CA LYS A 167 33.40 2.60 -24.85
C LYS A 167 33.64 4.04 -25.25
#